data_AF-A0A914CTS3-F1
#
_entry.id   AF-A0A914CTS3-F1
#
_cell.length_a   1.000
_cell.length_b   1.000
_cell.length_c   1.000
_cell.angle_alpha   90.00
_cell.angle_beta   90.00
_cell.angle_gamma   90.00
#
_symmetry.space_group_name_H-M   'P 1'
#
loop_
_entity.id
_entity.type
_entity.pdbx_description
1 polymer ?
#
loop_
_entity_poly.entity_id
_entity_poly.type
_entity_poly.pdbx_seq_one_letter_code
_entity_poly.pdbx_strand_id
1 'polypeptide(L)' 'MIASFCNTSVTDWPKFLPLVTAAYNSSIHVFTRETPFFIMHGYDMRLPSDVGNLPEQEEHSLDIPQYKRELFNKLNLAHE' A
#
# COMPACT_ATOMS: atom_id res chain seq x y z
N MET A 1 -11.00 -13.01 -17.57
CA MET A 1 -11.26 -12.20 -16.37
C MET A 1 -11.96 -10.89 -16.72
N ILE A 2 -11.48 -10.04 -17.63
CA ILE A 2 -12.16 -8.76 -17.94
C ILE A 2 -13.47 -8.95 -18.71
N ALA A 3 -13.51 -9.93 -19.62
CA ALA A 3 -14.66 -10.19 -20.48
C ALA A 3 -15.93 -10.61 -19.72
N SER A 4 -15.82 -11.14 -18.50
CA SER A 4 -16.98 -11.47 -17.66
C SER A 4 -17.62 -10.25 -16.99
N PHE A 5 -16.90 -9.12 -16.92
CA PHE A 5 -17.40 -7.87 -16.34
C PHE A 5 -17.92 -6.89 -17.40
N CYS A 6 -17.61 -7.15 -18.67
CA CYS A 6 -18.03 -6.29 -19.77
C CYS A 6 -19.47 -6.62 -20.20
N ASN A 7 -20.14 -5.64 -20.80
CA ASN A 7 -21.42 -5.83 -21.46
C ASN A 7 -21.31 -6.80 -22.65
N THR A 8 -22.46 -7.19 -23.21
CA THR A 8 -22.56 -8.14 -24.34
C THR A 8 -21.78 -7.68 -25.58
N SER A 9 -21.51 -6.39 -25.73
CA SER A 9 -20.77 -5.80 -26.85
C SER A 9 -19.30 -5.50 -26.51
N VAL A 10 -18.86 -5.79 -25.29
CA VAL A 10 -17.50 -5.56 -24.77
C VAL A 10 -16.99 -4.15 -25.07
N THR A 11 -17.83 -3.13 -24.93
CA THR A 11 -17.47 -1.72 -25.21
C THR A 11 -17.08 -0.94 -23.96
N ASP A 12 -17.47 -1.44 -22.80
CA ASP A 12 -17.28 -0.86 -21.48
C ASP A 12 -16.02 -1.37 -20.75
N TRP A 13 -15.23 -2.21 -21.41
CA TRP A 13 -13.96 -2.73 -20.90
C TRP A 13 -13.00 -1.65 -20.35
N PRO A 14 -12.90 -0.41 -20.90
CA PRO A 14 -11.98 0.59 -20.34
C PRO A 14 -12.37 1.02 -18.92
N LYS A 15 -13.65 0.89 -18.55
CA LYS A 15 -14.14 1.21 -17.20
C LYS A 15 -13.62 0.23 -16.15
N PHE A 16 -13.43 -1.02 -16.54
CA PHE A 16 -12.96 -2.08 -15.64
C PHE A 16 -11.44 -2.22 -15.64
N LEU A 17 -10.74 -1.62 -16.61
CA LEU A 17 -9.30 -1.73 -16.74
C LEU A 17 -8.53 -1.32 -15.46
N PRO A 18 -8.83 -0.17 -14.80
CA PRO A 18 -8.14 0.20 -13.58
C PRO A 18 -8.36 -0.81 -12.45
N LEU A 19 -9.57 -1.35 -12.32
CA LEU A 19 -9.94 -2.34 -11.31
C LEU A 19 -9.21 -3.66 -11.52
N VAL A 20 -9.14 -4.14 -12.76
CA VAL A 20 -8.43 -5.38 -13.09
C VAL A 20 -6.93 -5.23 -12.87
N THR A 21 -6.36 -4.09 -13.24
CA THR A 21 -4.94 -3.79 -13.01
C THR A 21 -4.62 -3.74 -11.52
N ALA A 22 -5.45 -3.08 -10.72
CA ALA A 22 -5.32 -3.08 -9.27
C ALA A 22 -5.40 -4.50 -8.69
N ALA A 23 -6.41 -5.29 -9.09
CA ALA A 23 -6.57 -6.66 -8.61
C ALA A 23 -5.36 -7.55 -8.95
N TYR A 24 -4.82 -7.42 -10.16
CA TYR A 24 -3.59 -8.12 -10.56
C TYR A 24 -2.40 -7.70 -9.70
N ASN A 25 -2.23 -6.39 -9.48
CA ASN A 25 -1.11 -5.84 -8.71
C ASN A 25 -1.16 -6.19 -7.21
N SER A 26 -2.34 -6.41 -6.62
CA SER A 26 -2.49 -6.92 -5.24
C SER A 26 -2.47 -8.45 -5.12
N SER A 27 -2.60 -9.18 -6.23
CA SER A 27 -2.71 -10.64 -6.15
C SER A 27 -1.33 -11.29 -6.04
N ILE A 28 -1.22 -12.29 -5.18
CA ILE A 28 0.02 -13.07 -5.04
C ILE A 28 0.27 -13.81 -6.35
N HIS A 29 1.43 -13.55 -6.96
CA HIS A 29 1.83 -14.24 -8.18
C HIS A 29 2.49 -15.58 -7.85
N VAL A 30 2.09 -16.64 -8.57
CA VAL A 30 2.41 -18.04 -8.22
C VAL A 30 3.91 -18.33 -8.16
N PHE A 31 4.70 -17.73 -9.05
CA PHE A 31 6.14 -17.98 -9.14
C PHE A 31 6.95 -17.20 -8.10
N THR A 32 6.60 -15.93 -7.91
CA THR A 32 7.34 -15.02 -7.03
C THR A 32 6.88 -15.11 -5.58
N ARG A 33 5.71 -15.73 -5.33
CA ARG A 33 5.03 -15.80 -4.02
C ARG A 33 4.73 -14.43 -3.39
N GLU A 34 4.91 -13.36 -4.16
CA GLU A 34 4.74 -11.97 -3.77
C GLU A 34 3.81 -11.25 -4.76
N THR A 35 3.27 -10.11 -4.32
CA THR A 35 2.42 -9.27 -5.18
C THR A 35 3.28 -8.49 -6.19
N PRO A 36 2.83 -8.33 -7.45
CA PRO A 36 3.56 -7.52 -8.42
C PRO A 36 3.83 -6.09 -7.94
N PHE A 37 2.89 -5.51 -7.18
CA PHE A 37 3.06 -4.18 -6.58
C PHE A 37 4.23 -4.15 -5.59
N PHE A 38 4.28 -5.13 -4.67
CA PHE A 38 5.35 -5.22 -3.67
C PHE A 38 6.72 -5.35 -4.33
N ILE A 39 6.84 -6.19 -5.36
CA ILE A 39 8.09 -6.39 -6.09
C ILE A 39 8.58 -5.08 -6.74
N MET A 40 7.66 -4.26 -7.25
CA MET A 40 7.99 -3.01 -7.94
C MET A 40 8.27 -1.84 -7.01
N HIS A 41 7.58 -1.77 -5.87
CA HIS A 41 7.59 -0.60 -4.99
C HIS A 41 8.24 -0.83 -3.62
N GLY A 42 8.44 -2.08 -3.22
CA GLY A 42 9.04 -2.45 -1.93
C GLY A 42 8.13 -2.27 -0.72
N TYR A 43 6.83 -2.07 -0.92
CA TYR A 43 5.82 -2.01 0.16
C TYR A 43 4.48 -2.56 -0.32
N ASP A 44 3.61 -2.96 0.61
CA ASP A 44 2.32 -3.54 0.27
C ASP A 44 1.32 -2.51 -0.26
N MET A 45 0.56 -2.91 -1.28
CA MET A 45 -0.47 -2.05 -1.86
C MET A 45 -1.60 -1.83 -0.85
N ARG A 46 -1.92 -0.56 -0.57
CA ARG A 46 -3.07 -0.21 0.30
C ARG A 46 -4.38 -0.33 -0.48
N LEU A 47 -5.22 -1.27 -0.08
CA LEU A 47 -6.54 -1.50 -0.66
C LEU A 47 -7.62 -0.75 0.15
N PRO A 48 -8.76 -0.40 -0.48
CA PRO A 48 -9.89 0.16 0.25
C PRO A 48 -10.41 -0.72 1.41
N SER A 49 -10.22 -2.05 1.30
CA SER A 49 -10.51 -3.00 2.39
C SER A 49 -9.65 -2.79 3.63
N ASP A 50 -8.47 -2.19 3.46
CA ASP A 50 -7.49 -2.07 4.53
C ASP A 50 -7.77 -0.87 5.43
N VAL A 51 -8.67 0.03 5.00
CA VAL A 51 -9.01 1.27 5.73
C VAL A 51 -9.50 1.00 7.15
N GLY A 52 -10.17 -0.12 7.39
CA GLY A 52 -10.60 -0.52 8.74
C GLY A 52 -9.55 -1.26 9.57
N ASN A 53 -8.46 -1.71 8.94
CA ASN A 53 -7.37 -2.47 9.55
C ASN A 53 -6.06 -1.68 9.59
N LEU A 54 -6.08 -0.40 9.18
CA LEU A 54 -4.93 0.47 9.38
C LEU A 54 -4.65 0.48 10.89
N PRO A 55 -3.39 0.31 11.32
CA PRO A 55 -3.06 0.57 12.71
C PRO A 55 -3.60 1.96 13.01
N GLU A 56 -4.32 2.10 14.13
CA GLU A 56 -4.65 3.42 14.66
C GLU A 56 -3.36 4.21 14.53
N GLN A 57 -3.37 5.25 13.69
CA GLN A 57 -2.28 6.20 13.75
C GLN A 57 -2.37 6.68 15.18
N GLU A 58 -1.45 6.23 16.04
CA GLU A 58 -1.25 6.86 17.32
C GLU A 58 -1.17 8.33 16.95
N GLU A 59 -2.20 9.09 17.33
CA GLU A 59 -2.15 10.53 17.32
C GLU A 59 -1.08 10.86 18.36
N HIS A 60 0.18 10.68 17.98
CA HIS A 60 1.27 11.36 18.60
C HIS A 60 0.97 12.82 18.27
N SER A 61 0.21 13.47 19.16
CA SER A 61 0.30 14.90 19.36
C SER A 61 1.76 15.13 19.75
N LEU A 62 2.63 15.21 18.75
CA LEU A 62 4.07 15.30 18.95
C LEU A 62 4.31 16.62 19.64
N ASP A 63 4.57 16.56 20.94
CA ASP A 63 5.21 17.66 21.64
C ASP A 63 6.59 17.83 21.00
N ILE A 64 6.67 18.78 20.07
CA ILE A 64 7.87 19.07 19.26
C ILE A 64 9.15 19.21 20.13
N PRO A 65 9.10 19.82 21.34
CA PRO A 65 10.22 19.84 22.27
C PRO A 65 10.72 18.46 22.71
N GLN A 66 9.82 17.50 22.92
CA GLN A 66 10.16 16.15 23.36
C GLN A 66 10.78 15.34 22.22
N TYR A 67 10.22 15.44 21.00
CA TYR A 67 10.77 14.80 19.80
C TYR A 67 12.20 15.28 19.49
N LYS A 68 12.46 16.59 19.58
CA LYS A 68 13.82 17.14 19.42
C LYS A 68 14.82 16.51 20.38
N ARG A 69 14.43 16.35 21.64
CA ARG A 69 15.29 15.80 22.69
C ARG A 69 15.64 14.34 22.42
N GLU A 70 14.64 13.56 22.04
CA GLU A 70 14.82 12.15 21.67
C GLU A 70 15.72 11.99 20.45
N LEU A 71 15.55 12.83 19.43
CA LEU A 71 16.36 12.82 18.21
C LEU A 71 17.83 13.15 18.51
N PHE A 72 18.09 14.18 19.32
CA PHE A 72 19.45 14.54 19.72
C PHE A 72 20.13 13.41 20.51
N ASN A 73 19.40 12.74 21.40
CA ASN A 73 19.94 11.62 22.15
C ASN A 73 20.29 10.43 21.25
N LYS A 74 19.42 10.10 20.28
CA LYS A 74 19.68 9.02 19.31
C LYS A 74 20.88 9.34 18.41
N LEU A 75 21.02 10.60 17.99
CA LEU A 75 22.16 11.04 17.18
C LEU A 75 23.48 10.97 17.93
N ASN A 76 23.51 11.40 19.20
CA ASN A 76 24.72 11.30 20.03
C ASN A 76 25.10 9.85 20.30
N LEU A 77 24.13 8.99 20.57
CA LEU A 77 24.38 7.55 20.81
C LEU A 77 24.90 6.82 19.56
N ALA A 78 24.53 7.26 18.36
CA ALA A 78 25.05 6.71 17.11
C ALA A 78 26.42 7.27 16.72
N HIS A 79 26.88 8.33 17.39
CA HIS A 79 28.17 8.96 17.14
C HIS A 79 29.29 8.40 18.03
N GLU A 80 28.96 7.79 19.18
CA GLU A 80 29.87 6.93 19.97
C GLU A 80 30.12 5.59 19.28
#